data_AF-A0A9W9B0K6-F1
#
_entry.id   AF-A0A9W9B0K6-F1
#
_cell.length_a   1.000
_cell.length_b   1.000
_cell.length_c   1.000
_cell.angle_alpha   90.00
_cell.angle_beta   90.00
_cell.angle_gamma   90.00
#
_symmetry.space_group_name_H-M   'P 1'
#
loop_
_entity.id
_entity.type
_entity.pdbx_description
1 polymer ?
#
loop_
_entity_poly.entity_id
_entity_poly.type
_entity_poly.pdbx_seq_one_letter_code
_entity_poly.pdbx_strand_id
1 'polypeptide(L)'
;MSQDKDSSAFTATRLTSNTFLIKEYDDIYSEHPHIYAIIFPSTSNLSNISNTSASSSKVGHNMAGTIILIDTGCGGASNDPEVRVTNIREFIETVDVPENGGRPLNGLNNQNGLEGGKRMGYIVVLTHCHYDHIRKSLSDSPILASSHSPEFLSDIPEHSLCAFLNIRTPEYTPILVPHGHTILNQTSNKISSHVTVLHTPGHTPDSLTIYDSTSYPPMLYVGDSLYEYEPIIFPKEGSIVDWFSSIEALIGFVRMKEREKRVLLNAGHVTCLKPALEILQAVKRFMEDVVSGREPVRRRWVKRGEETVEYRQSRQEGTEANTTPVGASRFSLICPERLILEALTRSG
;
A
#
# COMPACT_ATOMS: atom_id res chain seq x y z
N MET A 1 -25.72 -29.39 8.69
CA MET A 1 -25.71 -28.46 7.53
C MET A 1 -25.69 -27.06 8.10
N SER A 2 -24.52 -26.44 8.23
CA SER A 2 -24.42 -25.07 8.75
C SER A 2 -23.62 -24.22 7.75
N GLN A 3 -24.39 -23.43 7.00
CA GLN A 3 -24.04 -22.23 6.24
C GLN A 3 -22.77 -22.31 5.38
N ASP A 4 -22.99 -22.43 4.07
CA ASP A 4 -22.11 -21.87 3.04
C ASP A 4 -21.75 -20.44 3.47
N LYS A 5 -20.58 -20.27 4.11
CA LYS A 5 -19.91 -18.98 4.12
C LYS A 5 -19.52 -18.74 2.68
N ASP A 6 -20.01 -17.67 2.07
CA ASP A 6 -19.57 -17.28 0.74
C ASP A 6 -18.03 -17.17 0.77
N SER A 7 -17.40 -18.10 0.06
CA SER A 7 -15.97 -18.13 -0.22
C SER A 7 -15.60 -16.82 -0.91
N SER A 8 -14.66 -16.09 -0.32
CA SER A 8 -14.17 -14.83 -0.85
C SER A 8 -12.72 -14.98 -1.27
N ALA A 9 -12.31 -14.23 -2.31
CA ALA A 9 -10.90 -14.09 -2.69
C ALA A 9 -10.08 -13.35 -1.62
N PHE A 10 -10.77 -12.71 -0.66
CA PHE A 10 -10.17 -11.83 0.32
C PHE A 10 -10.34 -12.37 1.74
N THR A 11 -9.34 -12.11 2.58
CA THR A 11 -9.43 -12.25 4.03
C THR A 11 -9.06 -10.92 4.69
N ALA A 12 -9.55 -10.66 5.90
CA ALA A 12 -9.20 -9.47 6.65
C ALA A 12 -8.76 -9.80 8.08
N THR A 13 -7.71 -9.14 8.53
CA THR A 13 -7.15 -9.20 9.89
C THR A 13 -7.09 -7.78 10.44
N ARG A 14 -7.47 -7.61 11.70
CA ARG A 14 -7.43 -6.31 12.37
C ARG A 14 -5.99 -6.01 12.81
N LEU A 15 -5.48 -4.85 12.42
CA LEU A 15 -4.17 -4.35 12.84
C LEU A 15 -4.27 -3.43 14.07
N THR A 16 -5.31 -2.59 14.10
CA THR A 16 -5.61 -1.66 15.21
C THR A 16 -7.11 -1.56 15.45
N SER A 17 -7.55 -0.71 16.38
CA SER A 17 -8.97 -0.45 16.59
C SER A 17 -9.70 0.05 15.33
N ASN A 18 -9.01 0.73 14.41
CA ASN A 18 -9.58 1.30 13.20
C ASN A 18 -8.98 0.80 11.87
N THR A 19 -7.91 -0.01 11.91
CA THR A 19 -7.20 -0.45 10.70
C THR A 19 -7.29 -1.96 10.52
N PHE A 20 -7.57 -2.38 9.29
CA PHE A 20 -7.53 -3.77 8.85
C PHE A 20 -6.54 -3.95 7.71
N LEU A 21 -5.85 -5.10 7.73
CA LEU A 21 -5.12 -5.65 6.61
C LEU A 21 -6.06 -6.61 5.88
N ILE A 22 -6.26 -6.38 4.60
CA ILE A 22 -6.99 -7.25 3.69
C ILE A 22 -5.97 -7.92 2.76
N LYS A 23 -6.08 -9.24 2.56
CA LYS A 23 -5.20 -10.01 1.70
C LYS A 23 -5.98 -10.78 0.65
N GLU A 24 -5.51 -10.75 -0.59
CA GLU A 24 -5.85 -11.74 -1.61
C GLU A 24 -4.99 -12.99 -1.38
N TYR A 25 -5.58 -14.13 -0.99
CA TYR A 25 -4.82 -15.29 -0.45
C TYR A 25 -4.68 -16.47 -1.41
N ASP A 26 -5.27 -16.39 -2.60
CA ASP A 26 -5.12 -17.38 -3.67
C ASP A 26 -5.34 -16.71 -5.04
N ASP A 27 -4.65 -15.58 -5.27
CA ASP A 27 -4.76 -14.88 -6.54
C ASP A 27 -4.01 -15.62 -7.66
N ILE A 28 -4.53 -15.53 -8.88
CA ILE A 28 -3.97 -16.22 -10.05
C ILE A 28 -2.57 -15.70 -10.46
N TYR A 29 -2.11 -14.60 -9.87
CA TYR A 29 -0.82 -13.99 -10.17
C TYR A 29 0.25 -14.39 -9.15
N SER A 30 -0.14 -14.99 -8.02
CA SER A 30 0.74 -15.30 -6.89
C SER A 30 1.44 -14.05 -6.33
N GLU A 31 0.81 -12.88 -6.43
CA GLU A 31 1.35 -11.62 -5.90
C GLU A 31 1.00 -11.45 -4.42
N HIS A 32 -0.18 -11.91 -3.99
CA HIS A 32 -0.66 -11.81 -2.61
C HIS A 32 -0.58 -10.40 -1.98
N PRO A 33 -1.03 -9.33 -2.68
CA PRO A 33 -0.87 -7.97 -2.22
C PRO A 33 -1.64 -7.70 -0.92
N HIS A 34 -1.06 -6.85 -0.09
CA HIS A 34 -1.67 -6.28 1.09
C HIS A 34 -2.46 -5.02 0.71
N ILE A 35 -3.75 -5.03 1.04
CA ILE A 35 -4.65 -3.88 0.96
C ILE A 35 -4.93 -3.42 2.40
N TYR A 36 -4.98 -2.11 2.65
CA TYR A 36 -5.27 -1.61 4.00
C TYR A 36 -6.56 -0.81 4.04
N ALA A 37 -7.43 -1.09 5.01
CA ALA A 37 -8.66 -0.34 5.23
C ALA A 37 -8.60 0.39 6.59
N ILE A 38 -8.60 1.72 6.56
CA ILE A 38 -8.65 2.59 7.74
C ILE A 38 -10.06 3.16 7.89
N ILE A 39 -10.72 2.84 8.99
CA ILE A 39 -12.13 3.14 9.24
C ILE A 39 -12.27 4.41 10.09
N PHE A 40 -12.92 5.43 9.53
CA PHE A 40 -13.27 6.68 10.21
C PHE A 40 -14.80 6.78 10.38
N PRO A 41 -15.38 6.29 11.49
CA PRO A 41 -16.81 6.40 11.73
C PRO A 41 -17.25 7.87 11.78
N SER A 42 -18.48 8.19 11.33
CA SER A 42 -19.00 9.56 11.44
C SER A 42 -19.19 9.94 12.90
N THR A 43 -18.63 11.08 13.28
CA THR A 43 -18.91 11.71 14.57
C THR A 43 -20.08 12.68 14.42
N SER A 44 -21.29 12.18 14.16
CA SER A 44 -22.58 12.88 14.24
C SER A 44 -22.73 14.33 13.68
N ASN A 45 -21.77 14.93 12.97
CA ASN A 45 -21.82 16.29 12.40
C ASN A 45 -20.64 16.51 11.41
N LEU A 46 -20.77 16.02 10.18
CA LEU A 46 -19.86 16.29 9.06
C LEU A 46 -20.59 17.15 8.02
N SER A 47 -20.38 18.47 8.06
CA SER A 47 -20.68 19.36 6.94
C SER A 47 -19.39 20.06 6.50
N ASN A 48 -19.12 20.00 5.18
CA ASN A 48 -18.11 20.74 4.41
C ASN A 48 -16.78 20.04 4.11
N ILE A 49 -16.78 19.17 3.10
CA ILE A 49 -15.60 19.03 2.24
C ILE A 49 -15.44 20.35 1.47
N SER A 50 -14.52 21.20 1.90
CA SER A 50 -14.19 22.44 1.18
C SER A 50 -13.23 22.13 0.03
N ASN A 51 -13.76 21.99 -1.18
CA ASN A 51 -12.96 22.11 -2.40
C ASN A 51 -12.57 23.58 -2.60
N THR A 52 -11.32 23.93 -2.33
CA THR A 52 -10.74 25.18 -2.84
C THR A 52 -10.10 24.94 -4.21
N SER A 53 -10.95 24.71 -5.22
CA SER A 53 -10.76 25.18 -6.60
C SER A 53 -11.90 24.70 -7.50
N ALA A 54 -12.66 25.69 -7.98
CA ALA A 54 -13.54 25.72 -9.15
C ALA A 54 -14.55 24.58 -9.43
N SER A 55 -15.82 25.00 -9.55
CA SER A 55 -16.86 24.42 -10.41
C SER A 55 -17.72 23.26 -9.87
N SER A 56 -18.85 23.68 -9.26
CA SER A 56 -20.20 23.09 -9.38
C SER A 56 -20.41 21.60 -9.13
N SER A 57 -20.84 21.27 -7.91
CA SER A 57 -22.09 20.52 -7.58
C SER A 57 -22.17 20.33 -6.07
N LYS A 58 -22.93 21.19 -5.39
CA LYS A 58 -23.23 21.02 -3.96
C LYS A 58 -24.21 19.86 -3.80
N VAL A 59 -23.68 18.67 -3.55
CA VAL A 59 -24.45 17.58 -2.94
C VAL A 59 -23.83 17.33 -1.57
N GLY A 60 -24.37 18.00 -0.56
CA GLY A 60 -24.04 17.71 0.84
C GLY A 60 -24.71 16.40 1.25
N HIS A 61 -24.08 15.27 0.91
CA HIS A 61 -24.45 14.00 1.52
C HIS A 61 -23.84 13.94 2.92
N ASN A 62 -24.69 13.89 3.94
CA ASN A 62 -24.32 13.45 5.29
C ASN A 62 -23.73 12.05 5.18
N MET A 63 -22.40 11.94 5.04
CA MET A 63 -21.71 10.67 5.00
C MET A 63 -21.76 10.03 6.39
N ALA A 64 -22.08 8.74 6.42
CA ALA A 64 -22.12 7.93 7.64
C ALA A 64 -20.70 7.65 8.18
N GLY A 65 -19.66 8.10 7.48
CA GLY A 65 -18.25 7.97 7.84
C GLY A 65 -17.45 7.76 6.58
N THR A 66 -16.14 7.53 6.72
CA THR A 66 -15.23 7.33 5.58
C THR A 66 -14.31 6.14 5.83
N ILE A 67 -14.12 5.29 4.83
CA ILE A 67 -13.06 4.28 4.80
C ILE A 67 -11.99 4.77 3.85
N ILE A 68 -10.75 4.89 4.33
CA ILE A 68 -9.59 5.06 3.46
C ILE A 68 -9.10 3.67 3.09
N LEU A 69 -9.15 3.35 1.81
CA LEU A 69 -8.64 2.11 1.25
C LEU A 69 -7.29 2.40 0.59
N ILE A 70 -6.22 1.79 1.07
CA ILE A 70 -4.88 1.89 0.49
C ILE A 70 -4.71 0.68 -0.43
N ASP A 71 -4.58 0.97 -1.72
CA ASP A 71 -4.55 0.02 -2.83
C ASP A 71 -5.85 -0.81 -2.98
N THR A 72 -5.92 -1.63 -4.04
CA THR A 72 -7.12 -2.41 -4.40
C THR A 72 -6.83 -3.86 -4.81
N GLY A 73 -5.55 -4.26 -4.78
CA GLY A 73 -5.13 -5.63 -5.07
C GLY A 73 -5.10 -6.01 -6.55
N CYS A 74 -4.93 -7.31 -6.79
CA CYS A 74 -4.95 -7.95 -8.10
C CYS A 74 -6.38 -8.13 -8.66
N GLY A 75 -7.39 -7.79 -7.87
CA GLY A 75 -8.77 -7.69 -8.32
C GLY A 75 -9.58 -8.96 -8.13
N GLY A 76 -9.14 -9.83 -7.22
CA GLY A 76 -9.88 -10.97 -6.70
C GLY A 76 -10.06 -12.14 -7.67
N ALA A 77 -9.25 -12.20 -8.73
CA ALA A 77 -9.20 -13.39 -9.58
C ALA A 77 -8.46 -14.51 -8.84
N SER A 78 -9.13 -15.64 -8.59
CA SER A 78 -8.62 -16.72 -7.73
C SER A 78 -8.43 -18.04 -8.46
N ASN A 79 -7.49 -18.88 -8.00
CA ASN A 79 -7.33 -20.26 -8.48
C ASN A 79 -8.42 -21.19 -7.93
N ASP A 80 -9.03 -20.86 -6.78
CA ASP A 80 -10.14 -21.59 -6.19
C ASP A 80 -11.46 -21.30 -6.96
N PRO A 81 -12.02 -22.28 -7.69
CA PRO A 81 -13.26 -22.10 -8.45
C PRO A 81 -14.48 -21.91 -7.55
N GLU A 82 -14.39 -22.23 -6.26
CA GLU A 82 -15.50 -22.05 -5.33
C GLU A 82 -15.63 -20.59 -4.90
N VAL A 83 -14.62 -19.74 -5.08
CA VAL A 83 -14.67 -18.32 -4.68
C VAL A 83 -15.80 -17.57 -5.41
N ARG A 84 -16.73 -17.02 -4.62
CA ARG A 84 -17.88 -16.25 -5.12
C ARG A 84 -17.67 -14.75 -5.03
N VAL A 85 -17.06 -14.27 -3.94
CA VAL A 85 -16.84 -12.84 -3.72
C VAL A 85 -15.45 -12.43 -4.19
N THR A 86 -15.39 -11.88 -5.41
CA THR A 86 -14.15 -11.45 -6.09
C THR A 86 -13.99 -9.93 -6.15
N ASN A 87 -14.95 -9.16 -5.66
CA ASN A 87 -14.88 -7.69 -5.63
C ASN A 87 -14.54 -7.20 -4.22
N ILE A 88 -13.49 -6.37 -4.10
CA ILE A 88 -13.02 -5.85 -2.80
C ILE A 88 -14.09 -5.04 -2.06
N ARG A 89 -14.90 -4.23 -2.76
CA ARG A 89 -16.00 -3.49 -2.12
C ARG A 89 -17.07 -4.46 -1.62
N GLU A 90 -17.47 -5.43 -2.44
CA GLU A 90 -18.45 -6.44 -2.04
C GLU A 90 -17.98 -7.20 -0.79
N PHE A 91 -16.70 -7.59 -0.74
CA PHE A 91 -16.08 -8.19 0.45
C PHE A 91 -16.23 -7.29 1.68
N ILE A 92 -15.78 -6.02 1.58
CA ILE A 92 -15.85 -5.05 2.69
C ILE A 92 -17.29 -4.86 3.18
N GLU A 93 -18.28 -4.91 2.29
CA GLU A 93 -19.67 -4.57 2.60
C GLU A 93 -20.56 -5.76 2.99
N THR A 94 -20.18 -7.00 2.64
CA THR A 94 -21.06 -8.17 2.76
C THR A 94 -20.46 -9.36 3.50
N VAL A 95 -19.12 -9.49 3.54
CA VAL A 95 -18.47 -10.68 4.11
C VAL A 95 -18.13 -10.48 5.58
N ASP A 96 -18.58 -11.39 6.44
CA ASP A 96 -18.30 -11.35 7.87
C ASP A 96 -16.81 -11.53 8.18
N VAL A 97 -16.22 -10.53 8.85
CA VAL A 97 -14.83 -10.57 9.31
C VAL A 97 -14.80 -10.99 10.78
N PRO A 98 -14.17 -12.12 11.16
CA PRO A 98 -14.13 -12.59 12.54
C PRO A 98 -13.59 -11.54 13.52
N GLU A 99 -12.51 -10.86 13.15
CA GLU A 99 -11.88 -9.81 13.96
C GLU A 99 -12.66 -8.49 13.97
N ASN A 100 -13.74 -8.41 13.19
CA ASN A 100 -14.75 -7.35 13.28
C ASN A 100 -16.04 -7.80 13.99
N GLY A 101 -15.92 -8.81 14.86
CA GLY A 101 -17.05 -9.36 15.60
C GLY A 101 -17.98 -10.20 14.73
N GLY A 102 -17.44 -10.82 13.67
CA GLY A 102 -18.23 -11.60 12.72
C GLY A 102 -19.21 -10.74 11.93
N ARG A 103 -18.78 -9.54 11.52
CA ARG A 103 -19.58 -8.60 10.72
C ARG A 103 -18.74 -8.06 9.57
N PRO A 104 -19.35 -7.59 8.46
CA PRO A 104 -18.62 -6.93 7.39
C PRO A 104 -17.92 -5.67 7.91
N LEU A 105 -16.97 -5.12 7.18
CA LEU A 105 -16.31 -3.88 7.59
C LEU A 105 -17.22 -2.65 7.38
N ASN A 106 -18.05 -2.67 6.33
CA ASN A 106 -18.98 -1.61 5.93
C ASN A 106 -20.42 -2.14 5.64
N GLY A 107 -20.93 -3.01 6.51
CA GLY A 107 -22.26 -3.60 6.36
C GLY A 107 -23.40 -2.61 6.65
N LEU A 108 -24.56 -2.82 6.00
CA LEU A 108 -25.76 -1.97 6.21
C LEU A 108 -26.26 -2.00 7.65
N ASN A 109 -26.06 -3.09 8.38
CA ASN A 109 -26.51 -3.25 9.76
C ASN A 109 -25.38 -3.06 10.79
N ASN A 110 -24.22 -2.55 10.37
CA ASN A 110 -23.13 -2.30 11.30
C ASN A 110 -23.47 -1.14 12.21
N GLN A 111 -23.77 -1.47 13.46
CA GLN A 111 -23.81 -0.53 14.59
C GLN A 111 -22.39 -0.01 14.93
N ASN A 112 -21.60 0.41 13.94
CA ASN A 112 -20.38 1.19 14.16
C ASN A 112 -20.74 2.65 14.58
N GLY A 113 -21.82 2.82 15.36
CA GLY A 113 -22.35 4.09 15.83
C GLY A 113 -23.31 4.81 14.89
N LEU A 114 -23.75 4.19 13.79
CA LEU A 114 -24.58 4.83 12.78
C LEU A 114 -26.02 4.34 12.84
N GLU A 115 -26.89 5.11 13.48
CA GLU A 115 -28.33 4.93 13.38
C GLU A 115 -28.78 5.14 11.92
N GLY A 116 -29.54 4.19 11.36
CA GLY A 116 -30.24 4.37 10.08
C GLY A 116 -29.68 3.64 8.86
N GLY A 117 -28.79 2.66 9.04
CA GLY A 117 -28.48 1.66 8.01
C GLY A 117 -27.70 2.17 6.79
N LYS A 118 -26.87 3.21 6.94
CA LYS A 118 -26.09 3.80 5.84
C LYS A 118 -24.65 3.31 5.83
N ARG A 119 -24.12 3.07 4.62
CA ARG A 119 -22.72 2.74 4.40
C ARG A 119 -21.82 3.98 4.49
N MET A 120 -20.59 3.75 4.93
CA MET A 120 -19.51 4.75 4.90
C MET A 120 -19.08 5.00 3.44
N GLY A 121 -18.66 6.23 3.15
CA GLY A 121 -18.02 6.56 1.87
C GLY A 121 -16.61 6.00 1.81
N TYR A 122 -16.02 5.96 0.61
CA TYR A 122 -14.66 5.49 0.40
C TYR A 122 -13.77 6.62 -0.14
N ILE A 123 -12.51 6.61 0.26
CA ILE A 123 -11.41 7.29 -0.42
C ILE A 123 -10.36 6.23 -0.72
N VAL A 124 -10.05 6.01 -1.99
CA VAL A 124 -8.98 5.10 -2.39
C VAL A 124 -7.70 5.89 -2.52
N VAL A 125 -6.59 5.37 -2.00
CA VAL A 125 -5.27 5.95 -2.18
C VAL A 125 -4.36 4.89 -2.77
N LEU A 126 -3.84 5.14 -3.96
CA LEU A 126 -2.96 4.22 -4.66
C LEU A 126 -1.52 4.55 -4.30
N THR A 127 -0.79 3.57 -3.77
CA THR A 127 0.64 3.71 -3.47
C THR A 127 1.46 3.85 -4.75
N HIS A 128 1.05 3.17 -5.81
CA HIS A 128 1.55 3.32 -7.18
C HIS A 128 0.61 2.61 -8.18
N CYS A 129 0.87 2.73 -9.47
CA CYS A 129 -0.02 2.26 -10.52
C CYS A 129 0.18 0.80 -10.98
N HIS A 130 1.02 -0.02 -10.36
CA HIS A 130 1.15 -1.42 -10.77
C HIS A 130 -0.15 -2.20 -10.57
N TYR A 131 -0.35 -3.20 -11.44
CA TYR A 131 -1.60 -3.94 -11.56
C TYR A 131 -2.09 -4.51 -10.22
N ASP A 132 -1.20 -5.07 -9.41
CA ASP A 132 -1.45 -5.64 -8.08
C ASP A 132 -1.89 -4.62 -7.02
N HIS A 133 -1.94 -3.32 -7.38
CA HIS A 133 -2.46 -2.26 -6.52
C HIS A 133 -3.74 -1.60 -7.08
N ILE A 134 -4.08 -1.79 -8.36
CA ILE A 134 -5.11 -0.97 -9.04
C ILE A 134 -6.30 -1.73 -9.65
N ARG A 135 -6.31 -3.07 -9.70
CA ARG A 135 -7.21 -3.83 -10.60
C ARG A 135 -8.71 -3.67 -10.35
N LYS A 136 -9.16 -3.30 -9.15
CA LYS A 136 -10.60 -3.08 -8.86
C LYS A 136 -10.83 -1.67 -8.33
N SER A 137 -11.02 -0.75 -9.28
CA SER A 137 -11.46 0.62 -9.02
C SER A 137 -12.84 0.66 -8.35
N LEU A 138 -12.94 1.41 -7.25
CA LEU A 138 -14.22 1.88 -6.70
C LEU A 138 -14.57 3.17 -7.45
N SER A 139 -15.08 3.04 -8.68
CA SER A 139 -15.22 4.15 -9.64
C SER A 139 -16.11 5.31 -9.20
N ASP A 140 -16.95 5.12 -8.18
CA ASP A 140 -17.79 6.14 -7.57
C ASP A 140 -17.13 6.85 -6.37
N SER A 141 -15.86 6.54 -6.10
CA SER A 141 -15.10 7.03 -4.96
C SER A 141 -13.89 7.84 -5.43
N PRO A 142 -13.49 8.90 -4.71
CA PRO A 142 -12.24 9.59 -4.99
C PRO A 142 -11.05 8.61 -4.95
N ILE A 143 -10.25 8.62 -6.01
CA ILE A 143 -9.01 7.84 -6.11
C ILE A 143 -7.85 8.83 -6.11
N LEU A 144 -7.04 8.82 -5.06
CA LEU A 144 -5.89 9.69 -4.90
C LEU A 144 -4.62 8.99 -5.39
N ALA A 145 -3.77 9.72 -6.11
CA ALA A 145 -2.46 9.23 -6.56
C ALA A 145 -1.41 10.34 -6.45
N SER A 146 -0.14 9.98 -6.55
CA SER A 146 0.98 10.92 -6.42
C SER A 146 0.99 11.94 -7.55
N SER A 147 1.11 13.23 -7.22
CA SER A 147 1.41 14.27 -8.20
C SER A 147 2.90 14.40 -8.54
N HIS A 148 3.76 13.48 -8.05
CA HIS A 148 5.21 13.57 -8.25
C HIS A 148 5.61 13.37 -9.72
N SER A 149 4.95 12.44 -10.42
CA SER A 149 5.18 12.15 -11.83
C SER A 149 3.86 11.95 -12.57
N PRO A 150 3.10 13.03 -12.85
CA PRO A 150 1.82 12.95 -13.57
C PRO A 150 1.95 12.29 -14.93
N GLU A 151 3.10 12.49 -15.59
CA GLU A 151 3.35 12.01 -16.94
C GLU A 151 3.53 10.49 -16.96
N PHE A 152 4.06 9.91 -15.87
CA PHE A 152 4.08 8.47 -15.68
C PHE A 152 2.66 7.88 -15.62
N LEU A 153 1.72 8.60 -14.98
CA LEU A 153 0.32 8.18 -14.89
C LEU A 153 -0.49 8.47 -16.17
N SER A 154 0.10 9.08 -17.20
CA SER A 154 -0.60 9.35 -18.47
C SER A 154 -0.73 8.11 -19.36
N ASP A 155 0.13 7.09 -19.16
CA ASP A 155 0.10 5.80 -19.87
C ASP A 155 0.00 4.63 -18.88
N ILE A 156 -1.12 4.58 -18.14
CA ILE A 156 -1.39 3.51 -17.16
C ILE A 156 -1.31 2.11 -17.80
N PRO A 157 -1.82 1.83 -19.01
CA PRO A 157 -1.73 0.49 -19.59
C PRO A 157 -0.32 -0.09 -19.65
N GLU A 158 0.68 0.69 -20.07
CA GLU A 158 2.09 0.26 -20.08
C GLU A 158 2.68 0.24 -18.66
N HIS A 159 2.56 1.34 -17.92
CA HIS A 159 3.26 1.52 -16.65
C HIS A 159 2.69 0.70 -15.49
N SER A 160 1.41 0.32 -15.57
CA SER A 160 0.81 -0.63 -14.61
C SER A 160 1.24 -2.08 -14.82
N LEU A 161 1.98 -2.36 -15.90
CA LEU A 161 2.30 -3.71 -16.38
C LEU A 161 1.10 -4.51 -16.92
N CYS A 162 -0.10 -3.90 -16.99
CA CYS A 162 -1.28 -4.57 -17.53
C CYS A 162 -1.09 -4.99 -19.00
N ALA A 163 -0.52 -4.11 -19.83
CA ALA A 163 -0.24 -4.43 -21.24
C ALA A 163 0.74 -5.59 -21.38
N PHE A 164 1.79 -5.61 -20.53
CA PHE A 164 2.78 -6.70 -20.51
C PHE A 164 2.16 -8.05 -20.11
N LEU A 165 1.23 -8.05 -19.16
CA LEU A 165 0.52 -9.24 -18.71
C LEU A 165 -0.67 -9.62 -19.61
N ASN A 166 -0.97 -8.83 -20.64
CA ASN A 166 -2.16 -8.98 -21.48
C ASN A 166 -3.47 -9.04 -20.67
N ILE A 167 -3.58 -8.17 -19.66
CA ILE A 167 -4.77 -8.03 -18.81
C ILE A 167 -5.42 -6.66 -19.02
N ARG A 168 -6.74 -6.60 -18.78
CA ARG A 168 -7.46 -5.32 -18.87
C ARG A 168 -6.99 -4.35 -17.78
N THR A 169 -6.49 -3.20 -18.22
CA THR A 169 -6.21 -2.04 -17.38
C THR A 169 -7.52 -1.47 -16.81
N PRO A 170 -7.59 -1.21 -15.50
CA PRO A 170 -8.76 -0.58 -14.89
C PRO A 170 -8.89 0.88 -15.37
N GLU A 171 -10.13 1.31 -15.59
CA GLU A 171 -10.43 2.69 -16.00
C GLU A 171 -10.74 3.53 -14.75
N TYR A 172 -9.96 4.59 -14.53
CA TYR A 172 -10.19 5.59 -13.49
C TYR A 172 -9.48 6.91 -13.83
N THR A 173 -9.88 7.99 -13.18
CA THR A 173 -9.19 9.28 -13.26
C THR A 173 -8.66 9.63 -11.88
N PRO A 174 -7.34 9.53 -11.65
CA PRO A 174 -6.79 9.84 -10.34
C PRO A 174 -6.85 11.35 -10.05
N ILE A 175 -7.11 11.68 -8.79
CA ILE A 175 -6.90 13.00 -8.23
C ILE A 175 -5.44 13.04 -7.78
N LEU A 176 -4.62 13.81 -8.50
CA LEU A 176 -3.21 13.96 -8.18
C LEU A 176 -3.04 14.85 -6.95
N VAL A 177 -2.38 14.33 -5.92
CA VAL A 177 -2.18 15.03 -4.65
C VAL A 177 -0.69 15.32 -4.39
N PRO A 178 -0.36 16.51 -3.84
CA PRO A 178 1.02 16.89 -3.58
C PRO A 178 1.62 16.16 -2.36
N HIS A 179 2.95 16.21 -2.24
CA HIS A 179 3.65 15.72 -1.05
C HIS A 179 3.14 16.46 0.19
N GLY A 180 2.88 15.73 1.27
CA GLY A 180 2.32 16.27 2.51
C GLY A 180 0.81 16.50 2.49
N HIS A 181 0.10 16.12 1.41
CA HIS A 181 -1.36 16.20 1.37
C HIS A 181 -1.98 15.46 2.57
N THR A 182 -2.95 16.08 3.22
CA THR A 182 -3.63 15.49 4.38
C THR A 182 -5.07 15.15 4.04
N ILE A 183 -5.43 13.89 4.26
CA ILE A 183 -6.80 13.41 4.19
C ILE A 183 -7.41 13.63 5.58
N LEU A 184 -8.39 14.52 5.64
CA LEU A 184 -9.00 14.99 6.88
C LEU A 184 -10.27 14.20 7.19
N ASN A 185 -10.42 13.80 8.46
CA ASN A 185 -11.73 13.58 9.04
C ASN A 185 -12.11 14.80 9.89
N GLN A 186 -13.07 15.60 9.43
CA GLN A 186 -13.53 16.77 10.17
C GLN A 186 -14.54 16.34 11.24
N THR A 187 -14.20 16.54 12.51
CA THR A 187 -15.17 16.48 13.60
C THR A 187 -15.48 17.92 14.04
N SER A 188 -16.73 18.18 14.45
CA SER A 188 -17.40 19.49 14.43
C SER A 188 -16.81 20.63 15.25
N ASN A 189 -15.57 20.56 15.77
CA ASN A 189 -14.78 21.71 16.27
C ASN A 189 -13.30 21.40 16.54
N LYS A 190 -12.74 20.29 16.03
CA LYS A 190 -11.31 19.99 16.16
C LYS A 190 -10.89 19.08 15.00
N ILE A 191 -9.88 19.51 14.24
CA ILE A 191 -9.19 18.61 13.31
C ILE A 191 -8.42 17.62 14.19
N SER A 192 -8.95 16.41 14.36
CA SER A 192 -8.45 15.47 15.36
C SER A 192 -7.62 14.33 14.76
N SER A 193 -7.58 14.19 13.43
CA SER A 193 -7.03 13.00 12.79
C SER A 193 -6.62 13.27 11.34
N HIS A 194 -5.36 12.99 11.02
CA HIS A 194 -4.80 13.15 9.67
C HIS A 194 -4.16 11.85 9.20
N VAL A 195 -4.49 11.48 7.97
CA VAL A 195 -3.68 10.58 7.16
C VAL A 195 -2.89 11.45 6.18
N THR A 196 -1.57 11.31 6.15
CA THR A 196 -0.67 12.14 5.34
C THR A 196 -0.06 11.35 4.20
N VAL A 197 -0.11 11.92 3.00
CA VAL A 197 0.55 11.38 1.80
C VAL A 197 1.99 11.89 1.75
N LEU A 198 2.95 11.00 1.57
CA LEU A 198 4.37 11.30 1.43
C LEU A 198 4.84 10.71 0.09
N HIS A 199 5.23 11.54 -0.88
CA HIS A 199 5.84 11.03 -2.12
C HIS A 199 7.15 10.31 -1.82
N THR A 200 7.29 9.09 -2.35
CA THR A 200 8.47 8.23 -2.17
C THR A 200 8.83 7.57 -3.51
N PRO A 201 9.20 8.36 -4.54
CA PRO A 201 9.63 7.81 -5.83
C PRO A 201 10.83 6.89 -5.64
N GLY A 202 10.90 5.84 -6.45
CA GLY A 202 12.00 4.89 -6.41
C GLY A 202 11.63 3.56 -7.02
N HIS A 203 10.72 2.82 -6.40
CA HIS A 203 10.13 1.62 -7.00
C HIS A 203 9.49 1.96 -8.35
N THR A 204 8.58 2.94 -8.34
CA THR A 204 8.09 3.63 -9.54
C THR A 204 8.20 5.14 -9.36
N PRO A 205 8.15 5.93 -10.46
CA PRO A 205 8.12 7.39 -10.37
C PRO A 205 6.90 7.97 -9.65
N ASP A 206 5.76 7.29 -9.66
CA ASP A 206 4.53 7.70 -8.97
C ASP A 206 4.40 7.15 -7.54
N SER A 207 5.40 6.42 -7.04
CA SER A 207 5.34 5.80 -5.72
C SER A 207 5.12 6.81 -4.58
N LEU A 208 4.25 6.46 -3.64
CA LEU A 208 3.96 7.20 -2.41
C LEU A 208 3.84 6.27 -1.21
N THR A 209 3.97 6.89 -0.04
CA THR A 209 3.80 6.30 1.29
C THR A 209 2.68 7.03 2.02
N ILE A 210 1.91 6.31 2.82
CA ILE A 210 0.85 6.86 3.67
C ILE A 210 1.28 6.81 5.13
N TYR A 211 1.18 7.92 5.84
CA TYR A 211 1.35 7.98 7.28
C TYR A 211 0.01 8.21 7.97
N ASP A 212 -0.44 7.22 8.74
CA ASP A 212 -1.64 7.29 9.56
C ASP A 212 -1.27 7.61 11.01
N SER A 213 -1.50 8.88 11.39
CA SER A 213 -1.31 9.36 12.77
C SER A 213 -2.46 8.98 13.72
N THR A 214 -3.54 8.44 13.18
CA THR A 214 -4.81 8.19 13.88
C THR A 214 -4.83 6.82 14.53
N SER A 215 -4.12 5.86 13.94
CA SER A 215 -3.81 4.57 14.54
C SER A 215 -2.95 4.73 15.81
N TYR A 216 -3.12 3.81 16.76
CA TYR A 216 -2.26 3.72 17.93
C TYR A 216 -1.69 2.29 18.07
N PRO A 217 -0.38 2.10 17.83
CA PRO A 217 0.62 3.09 17.41
C PRO A 217 0.38 3.66 15.99
N PRO A 218 0.94 4.84 15.64
CA PRO A 218 0.91 5.35 14.28
C PRO A 218 1.50 4.38 13.26
N MET A 219 0.98 4.40 12.04
CA MET A 219 1.33 3.44 10.99
C MET A 219 1.85 4.13 9.72
N LEU A 220 2.82 3.50 9.07
CA LEU A 220 3.37 3.86 7.78
C LEU A 220 3.03 2.75 6.78
N TYR A 221 2.47 3.09 5.63
CA TYR A 221 2.14 2.16 4.55
C TYR A 221 2.98 2.53 3.32
N VAL A 222 3.96 1.71 2.97
CA VAL A 222 5.04 2.09 2.03
C VAL A 222 4.87 1.56 0.61
N GLY A 223 3.75 0.89 0.32
CA GLY A 223 3.56 0.14 -0.93
C GLY A 223 4.75 -0.80 -1.17
N ASP A 224 5.24 -0.80 -2.39
CA ASP A 224 6.32 -1.70 -2.82
C ASP A 224 7.72 -1.10 -2.67
N SER A 225 7.84 0.02 -1.95
CA SER A 225 9.14 0.64 -1.69
C SER A 225 10.10 -0.33 -1.00
N LEU A 226 9.61 -1.22 -0.14
CA LEU A 226 10.41 -2.24 0.55
C LEU A 226 9.51 -3.32 1.14
N TYR A 227 10.06 -4.52 1.33
CA TYR A 227 9.52 -5.56 2.20
C TYR A 227 10.61 -6.58 2.55
N GLU A 228 10.38 -7.33 3.62
CA GLU A 228 11.22 -8.45 4.09
C GLU A 228 10.78 -9.77 3.44
N TYR A 229 11.72 -10.71 3.33
CA TYR A 229 11.57 -12.12 2.96
C TYR A 229 11.14 -12.43 1.52
N GLU A 230 10.72 -11.42 0.76
CA GLU A 230 10.55 -11.49 -0.69
C GLU A 230 11.46 -10.47 -1.41
N PRO A 231 11.74 -10.64 -2.71
CA PRO A 231 12.56 -9.70 -3.45
C PRO A 231 11.88 -8.35 -3.62
N ILE A 232 12.55 -7.28 -3.22
CA ILE A 232 12.17 -5.92 -3.63
C ILE A 232 12.41 -5.86 -5.15
N ILE A 233 11.37 -5.65 -5.94
CA ILE A 233 11.44 -5.69 -7.40
C ILE A 233 11.37 -4.28 -7.96
N PHE A 234 12.44 -3.81 -8.62
CA PHE A 234 12.37 -2.57 -9.40
C PHE A 234 12.00 -2.87 -10.85
N PRO A 235 10.98 -2.20 -11.43
CA PRO A 235 10.68 -2.26 -12.84
C PRO A 235 11.69 -1.43 -13.66
N LYS A 236 11.53 -1.40 -14.99
CA LYS A 236 12.40 -0.58 -15.87
C LYS A 236 12.25 0.91 -15.56
N GLU A 237 11.14 1.34 -15.00
CA GLU A 237 10.87 2.75 -14.74
C GLU A 237 11.33 3.18 -13.33
N GLY A 238 11.84 2.23 -12.53
CA GLY A 238 12.37 2.49 -11.19
C GLY A 238 13.71 3.23 -11.19
N SER A 239 14.10 3.72 -10.00
CA SER A 239 15.32 4.49 -9.75
C SER A 239 15.83 4.21 -8.34
N ILE A 240 16.97 3.53 -8.23
CA ILE A 240 17.61 3.25 -6.92
C ILE A 240 18.12 4.56 -6.27
N VAL A 241 18.48 5.56 -7.08
CA VAL A 241 18.92 6.87 -6.59
C VAL A 241 17.78 7.63 -5.91
N ASP A 242 16.62 7.68 -6.56
CA ASP A 242 15.44 8.33 -5.98
C ASP A 242 14.92 7.52 -4.79
N TRP A 243 15.01 6.19 -4.86
CA TRP A 243 14.70 5.31 -3.74
C TRP A 243 15.55 5.63 -2.50
N PHE A 244 16.87 5.81 -2.63
CA PHE A 244 17.72 6.20 -1.50
C PHE A 244 17.25 7.52 -0.88
N SER A 245 16.98 8.52 -1.72
CA SER A 245 16.47 9.83 -1.27
C SER A 245 15.15 9.69 -0.51
N SER A 246 14.24 8.85 -1.03
CA SER A 246 12.94 8.56 -0.41
C SER A 246 13.08 7.84 0.93
N ILE A 247 13.94 6.81 1.03
CA ILE A 247 14.17 6.08 2.27
C ILE A 247 14.86 6.96 3.32
N GLU A 248 15.80 7.82 2.93
CA GLU A 248 16.42 8.79 3.84
C GLU A 248 15.40 9.79 4.39
N ALA A 249 14.54 10.32 3.53
CA ALA A 249 13.45 11.20 3.94
C ALA A 249 12.50 10.50 4.93
N LEU A 250 12.11 9.24 4.66
CA LEU A 250 11.29 8.44 5.56
C LEU A 250 11.99 8.15 6.90
N ILE A 251 13.29 7.83 6.90
CA ILE A 251 14.06 7.66 8.14
C ILE A 251 14.04 8.95 8.97
N GLY A 252 14.29 10.09 8.34
CA GLY A 252 14.24 11.40 8.99
C GLY A 252 12.85 11.70 9.58
N PHE A 253 11.80 11.47 8.80
CA PHE A 253 10.42 11.64 9.20
C PHE A 253 10.05 10.74 10.39
N VAL A 254 10.32 9.43 10.30
CA VAL A 254 10.02 8.46 11.36
C VAL A 254 10.78 8.80 12.63
N ARG A 255 12.07 9.14 12.56
CA ARG A 255 12.85 9.60 13.74
C ARG A 255 12.19 10.79 14.44
N MET A 256 11.61 11.72 13.70
CA MET A 256 10.89 12.84 14.29
C MET A 256 9.60 12.40 14.98
N LYS A 257 8.81 11.53 14.36
CA LYS A 257 7.55 11.00 14.93
C LYS A 257 7.78 10.09 16.14
N GLU A 258 8.84 9.30 16.13
CA GLU A 258 9.21 8.40 17.21
C GLU A 258 9.70 9.09 18.49
N ARG A 259 9.91 10.42 18.45
CA ARG A 259 10.07 11.22 19.68
C ARG A 259 8.82 11.20 20.55
N GLU A 260 7.65 11.06 19.92
CA GLU A 260 6.36 11.01 20.60
C GLU A 260 5.89 9.57 20.78
N LYS A 261 5.89 8.79 19.70
CA LYS A 261 5.33 7.42 19.66
C LYS A 261 6.05 6.58 18.63
N ARG A 262 6.34 5.33 18.98
CA ARG A 262 6.85 4.33 18.03
C ARG A 262 5.95 4.23 16.80
N VAL A 263 6.54 4.15 15.61
CA VAL A 263 5.82 4.01 14.34
C VAL A 263 5.97 2.57 13.83
N LEU A 264 4.87 1.98 13.38
CA LEU A 264 4.89 0.67 12.71
C LEU A 264 4.84 0.84 11.20
N LEU A 265 5.51 -0.06 10.47
CA LEU A 265 5.58 -0.10 9.02
C LEU A 265 4.81 -1.31 8.50
N ASN A 266 4.07 -1.06 7.42
CA ASN A 266 3.31 -2.02 6.64
C ASN A 266 3.65 -1.82 5.16
N ALA A 267 3.99 -2.89 4.44
CA ALA A 267 4.35 -2.86 3.03
C ALA A 267 3.20 -3.35 2.14
N GLY A 268 3.34 -3.16 0.83
CA GLY A 268 2.43 -3.72 -0.18
C GLY A 268 2.43 -5.25 -0.21
N HIS A 269 3.47 -5.89 0.32
CA HIS A 269 3.62 -7.34 0.35
C HIS A 269 4.28 -7.81 1.65
N VAL A 270 3.89 -8.99 2.16
CA VAL A 270 4.49 -9.82 3.23
C VAL A 270 4.70 -9.16 4.61
N THR A 271 5.30 -7.97 4.65
CA THR A 271 5.73 -7.22 5.82
C THR A 271 4.61 -6.35 6.37
N CYS A 272 4.17 -6.64 7.60
CA CYS A 272 3.22 -5.80 8.35
C CYS A 272 3.58 -5.74 9.84
N LEU A 273 3.18 -4.67 10.52
CA LEU A 273 3.36 -4.45 11.96
C LEU A 273 4.82 -4.48 12.45
N LYS A 274 5.76 -3.98 11.65
CA LYS A 274 7.18 -3.98 12.00
C LYS A 274 7.65 -2.62 12.51
N PRO A 275 8.66 -2.53 13.39
CA PRO A 275 9.25 -1.23 13.76
C PRO A 275 9.79 -0.49 12.53
N ALA A 276 9.19 0.66 12.21
CA ALA A 276 9.47 1.37 10.96
C ALA A 276 10.93 1.80 10.85
N LEU A 277 11.48 2.41 11.91
CA LEU A 277 12.84 2.94 11.89
C LEU A 277 13.89 1.84 11.69
N GLU A 278 13.69 0.69 12.33
CA GLU A 278 14.59 -0.45 12.25
C GLU A 278 14.63 -1.02 10.83
N ILE A 279 13.47 -1.29 10.24
CA ILE A 279 13.38 -1.83 8.87
C ILE A 279 13.95 -0.86 7.84
N LEU A 280 13.57 0.42 7.90
CA LEU A 280 14.07 1.42 6.95
C LEU A 280 15.60 1.50 6.97
N GLN A 281 16.21 1.46 8.16
CA GLN A 281 17.68 1.45 8.30
C GLN A 281 18.31 0.13 7.84
N ALA A 282 17.65 -1.00 8.09
CA ALA A 282 18.15 -2.31 7.69
C ALA A 282 18.13 -2.49 6.16
N VAL A 283 17.03 -2.12 5.49
CA VAL A 283 16.91 -2.23 4.03
C VAL A 283 17.83 -1.22 3.33
N LYS A 284 18.00 -0.01 3.88
CA LYS A 284 18.96 0.97 3.34
C LYS A 284 20.37 0.41 3.32
N ARG A 285 20.82 -0.17 4.45
CA ARG A 285 22.15 -0.79 4.54
C ARG A 285 22.33 -1.92 3.53
N PHE A 286 21.31 -2.76 3.37
CA PHE A 286 21.33 -3.81 2.36
C PHE A 286 21.48 -3.23 0.93
N MET A 287 20.76 -2.15 0.59
CA MET A 287 20.93 -1.49 -0.72
C MET A 287 22.29 -0.84 -0.88
N GLU A 288 22.86 -0.25 0.18
CA GLU A 288 24.23 0.27 0.17
C GLU A 288 25.25 -0.86 -0.09
N ASP A 289 25.07 -2.03 0.53
CA ASP A 289 25.91 -3.20 0.31
C ASP A 289 25.81 -3.71 -1.13
N VAL A 290 24.61 -3.72 -1.71
CA VAL A 290 24.39 -4.07 -3.12
C VAL A 290 25.08 -3.08 -4.06
N VAL A 291 24.83 -1.78 -3.91
CA VAL A 291 25.39 -0.76 -4.82
C VAL A 291 26.91 -0.66 -4.71
N SER A 292 27.46 -0.84 -3.52
CA SER A 292 28.93 -0.85 -3.32
C SER A 292 29.61 -2.16 -3.71
N GLY A 293 28.87 -3.15 -4.20
CA GLY A 293 29.41 -4.45 -4.62
C GLY A 293 29.80 -5.40 -3.48
N ARG A 294 29.37 -5.13 -2.24
CA ARG A 294 29.56 -6.03 -1.10
C ARG A 294 28.63 -7.24 -1.15
N GLU A 295 27.43 -7.09 -1.71
CA GLU A 295 26.55 -8.23 -1.98
C GLU A 295 26.76 -8.75 -3.41
N PRO A 296 27.14 -10.02 -3.61
CA PRO A 296 27.38 -10.56 -4.93
C PRO A 296 26.07 -10.80 -5.69
N VAL A 297 26.11 -10.61 -7.01
CA VAL A 297 25.03 -11.01 -7.91
C VAL A 297 24.80 -12.51 -7.79
N ARG A 298 23.57 -12.92 -7.52
CA ARG A 298 23.16 -14.33 -7.39
C ARG A 298 22.68 -14.91 -8.71
N ARG A 299 22.01 -14.10 -9.53
CA ARG A 299 21.43 -14.52 -10.80
C ARG A 299 21.38 -13.36 -11.79
N ARG A 300 21.49 -13.67 -13.08
CA ARG A 300 21.36 -12.76 -14.23
C ARG A 300 20.44 -13.37 -15.27
N TRP A 301 19.54 -12.57 -15.84
CA TRP A 301 18.67 -12.96 -16.96
C TRP A 301 18.16 -11.73 -17.70
N VAL A 302 17.54 -11.92 -18.87
CA VAL A 302 16.91 -10.81 -19.61
C VAL A 302 15.42 -10.77 -19.30
N LYS A 303 14.88 -9.61 -18.90
CA LYS A 303 13.45 -9.36 -18.68
C LYS A 303 13.07 -8.05 -19.35
N ARG A 304 11.98 -8.06 -20.15
CA ARG A 304 11.49 -6.88 -20.90
C ARG A 304 12.58 -6.16 -21.72
N GLY A 305 13.54 -6.91 -22.28
CA GLY A 305 14.61 -6.38 -23.13
C GLY A 305 15.83 -5.82 -22.40
N GLU A 306 15.89 -5.90 -21.06
CA GLU A 306 17.02 -5.42 -20.27
C GLU A 306 17.64 -6.56 -19.43
N GLU A 307 18.96 -6.48 -19.18
CA GLU A 307 19.63 -7.38 -18.25
C GLU A 307 19.16 -7.08 -16.81
N THR A 308 18.64 -8.11 -16.15
CA THR A 308 18.09 -8.10 -14.80
C THR A 308 18.98 -8.94 -13.90
N VAL A 309 19.25 -8.42 -12.72
CA VAL A 309 20.11 -9.02 -11.70
C VAL A 309 19.30 -9.30 -10.42
N GLU A 310 19.70 -10.35 -9.71
CA GLU A 310 19.19 -10.66 -8.38
C GLU A 310 20.30 -10.62 -7.34
N TYR A 311 20.02 -9.97 -6.22
CA TYR A 311 20.85 -9.95 -5.03
C TYR A 311 20.08 -10.53 -3.85
N ARG A 312 20.81 -11.16 -2.93
CA ARG A 312 20.25 -11.66 -1.67
C ARG A 312 21.20 -11.33 -0.54
N GLN A 313 20.66 -10.78 0.54
CA GLN A 313 21.45 -10.42 1.71
C GLN A 313 22.18 -11.65 2.24
N SER A 314 23.49 -11.53 2.36
CA SER A 314 24.32 -12.56 2.95
C SER A 314 24.04 -12.65 4.45
N ARG A 315 23.96 -13.87 5.00
CA ARG A 315 23.77 -14.05 6.45
C ARG A 315 24.93 -13.39 7.19
N GLN A 316 24.64 -12.43 8.07
CA GLN A 316 25.63 -11.97 9.03
C GLN A 316 25.84 -13.07 10.07
N GLU A 317 27.07 -13.59 10.16
CA GLU A 317 27.47 -14.48 11.25
C GLU A 317 27.20 -13.80 12.60
N GLY A 318 26.42 -14.46 13.47
CA GLY A 318 26.20 -14.01 14.85
C GLY A 318 24.95 -13.18 15.14
N THR A 319 24.04 -12.97 14.18
CA THR A 319 22.71 -12.42 14.50
C THR A 319 21.79 -13.54 15.01
N GLU A 320 21.38 -13.45 16.28
CA GLU A 320 20.65 -14.49 17.00
C GLU A 320 19.36 -14.89 16.28
N ALA A 321 19.27 -16.19 16.01
CA ALA A 321 18.12 -16.90 15.50
C ALA A 321 16.97 -16.81 16.51
N ASN A 322 15.84 -16.20 16.13
CA ASN A 322 14.54 -16.54 16.73
C ASN A 322 13.31 -16.17 15.88
N THR A 323 13.47 -15.44 14.77
CA THR A 323 12.31 -15.06 13.93
C THR A 323 12.51 -15.22 12.42
N THR A 324 13.72 -15.49 11.96
CA THR A 324 14.00 -15.72 10.53
C THR A 324 13.78 -17.20 10.21
N PRO A 325 12.98 -17.55 9.18
CA PRO A 325 12.91 -18.93 8.69
C PRO A 325 14.32 -19.46 8.43
N VAL A 326 14.59 -20.68 8.88
CA VAL A 326 15.92 -21.30 8.75
C VAL A 326 16.30 -21.37 7.27
N GLY A 327 17.23 -20.51 6.84
CA GLY A 327 17.77 -20.45 5.49
C GLY A 327 17.32 -19.27 4.63
N ALA A 328 16.36 -18.44 5.07
CA ALA A 328 15.91 -17.27 4.30
C ALA A 328 16.78 -16.03 4.56
N SER A 329 17.15 -15.31 3.49
CA SER A 329 17.71 -13.96 3.59
C SER A 329 16.58 -12.97 3.94
N ARG A 330 16.85 -12.02 4.84
CA ARG A 330 15.85 -11.03 5.24
C ARG A 330 15.47 -10.10 4.10
N PHE A 331 16.43 -9.71 3.26
CA PHE A 331 16.18 -8.88 2.09
C PHE A 331 16.78 -9.50 0.82
N SER A 332 16.11 -9.22 -0.29
CA SER A 332 16.59 -9.52 -1.64
C SER A 332 16.16 -8.40 -2.58
N LEU A 333 16.86 -8.25 -3.71
CA LEU A 333 16.59 -7.25 -4.73
C LEU A 333 16.56 -7.93 -6.10
N ILE A 334 15.59 -7.56 -6.93
CA ILE A 334 15.56 -7.87 -8.36
C ILE A 334 15.39 -6.56 -9.11
N CYS A 335 16.31 -6.23 -10.00
CA CYS A 335 16.23 -4.98 -10.77
C CYS A 335 16.99 -5.08 -12.09
N PRO A 336 16.70 -4.20 -13.08
CA PRO A 336 17.61 -3.97 -14.19
C PRO A 336 19.00 -3.60 -13.69
N GLU A 337 20.05 -4.21 -14.24
CA GLU A 337 21.42 -3.97 -13.79
C GLU A 337 21.84 -2.52 -13.95
N ARG A 338 21.35 -1.83 -14.98
CA ARG A 338 21.65 -0.41 -15.18
C ARG A 338 21.28 0.46 -13.98
N LEU A 339 20.24 0.12 -13.21
CA LEU A 339 19.86 0.90 -12.03
C LEU A 339 20.94 0.85 -10.94
N ILE A 340 21.66 -0.27 -10.84
CA ILE A 340 22.80 -0.43 -9.93
C ILE A 340 23.97 0.42 -10.39
N LEU A 341 24.27 0.39 -11.70
CA LEU A 341 25.36 1.18 -12.29
C LEU A 341 25.09 2.69 -12.17
N GLU A 342 23.85 3.11 -12.42
CA GLU A 342 23.39 4.48 -12.22
C GLU A 342 23.54 4.93 -10.75
N ALA A 343 23.17 4.09 -9.78
CA ALA A 343 23.36 4.38 -8.36
C ALA A 343 24.84 4.45 -7.94
N LEU A 344 25.67 3.55 -8.48
CA LEU A 344 27.11 3.51 -8.20
C LEU A 344 27.80 4.79 -8.70
N THR A 345 27.48 5.23 -9.92
CA THR A 345 28.08 6.43 -10.52
C THR A 345 27.74 7.75 -9.80
N ARG A 346 26.63 7.81 -9.05
CA ARG A 346 26.26 8.99 -8.27
C ARG A 346 26.75 8.96 -6.82
N SER A 347 27.26 7.81 -6.37
CA SER A 347 27.73 7.60 -4.99
C SER A 347 29.25 7.81 -4.84
N GLY A 348 29.99 7.86 -5.95
CA GLY A 348 31.41 8.23 -6.00
C GLY A 348 31.59 9.66 -6.47
#